data_AF-A0A4Q7EYV8-F1
#
_entry.id   AF-A0A4Q7EYV8-F1
#
_cell.length_a   1.000
_cell.length_b   1.000
_cell.length_c   1.000
_cell.angle_alpha   90.00
_cell.angle_beta   90.00
_cell.angle_gamma   90.00
#
_symmetry.space_group_name_H-M   'P 1'
#
loop_
_entity.id
_entity.type
_entity.pdbx_description
1 polymer ?
#
loop_
_entity_poly.entity_id
_entity_poly.type
_entity_poly.pdbx_seq_one_letter_code
_entity_poly.pdbx_strand_id
1 'polypeptide(L)' 'MSEEIKPGSVVQLKSGGPLVTAAWVQDELGVRLAYCEWFIQDKAPWKQEGSTFPTTSLKLIEP' A
#
# COMPACT_ATOMS: atom_id res chain seq x y z
N MET A 1 13.87 -1.12 -13.99
CA MET A 1 14.40 -1.25 -12.62
C MET A 1 13.38 -2.06 -11.84
N SER A 2 13.79 -3.07 -11.07
CA SER A 2 12.87 -3.79 -10.20
C SER A 2 12.58 -2.89 -9.01
N GLU A 3 11.65 -1.96 -9.19
CA GLU A 3 11.27 -1.02 -8.15
C GLU A 3 10.50 -1.82 -7.08
N GLU A 4 11.21 -2.17 -6.01
CA GLU A 4 10.70 -2.98 -4.92
C GLU A 4 9.83 -2.11 -4.01
N ILE A 5 8.62 -2.58 -3.70
CA ILE A 5 7.73 -1.90 -2.74
C ILE A 5 8.37 -2.02 -1.36
N LYS A 6 8.63 -0.87 -0.75
CA LYS A 6 9.22 -0.75 0.59
C LYS A 6 8.32 0.13 1.47
N PRO A 7 8.50 0.10 2.80
CA PRO A 7 7.84 1.04 3.69
C PRO A 7 8.08 2.49 3.25
N GLY A 8 7.02 3.30 3.18
CA GLY A 8 7.03 4.67 2.69
C GLY A 8 6.71 4.84 1.20
N SER A 9 6.75 3.77 0.40
CA SER A 9 6.44 3.86 -1.03
C SER A 9 4.96 4.14 -1.29
N VAL A 10 4.67 4.94 -2.33
CA VAL A 10 3.30 5.20 -2.77
C VAL A 10 2.92 4.16 -3.81
N VAL A 11 1.86 3.42 -3.52
CA VAL A 11 1.38 2.30 -4.33
C VAL A 11 -0.08 2.49 -4.70
N GLN A 12 -0.51 1.75 -5.73
CA GLN A 12 -1.90 1.68 -6.18
C GLN A 12 -2.26 0.23 -6.46
N LEU A 13 -3.51 -0.18 -6.25
CA LEU A 13 -3.98 -1.47 -6.73
C LEU A 13 -3.91 -1.53 -8.26
N LYS A 14 -3.45 -2.66 -8.80
CA LYS A 14 -3.42 -2.90 -10.26
C LYS A 14 -4.81 -2.86 -10.90
N SER A 15 -5.86 -3.15 -10.13
CA SER A 15 -7.26 -3.02 -10.54
C SER A 15 -7.75 -1.57 -10.65
N GLY A 16 -6.93 -0.59 -10.27
CA GLY A 16 -7.34 0.79 -10.06
C GLY A 16 -7.81 1.03 -8.61
N GLY A 17 -7.79 2.29 -8.19
CA GLY A 17 -8.13 2.70 -6.83
C GLY A 17 -7.42 3.99 -6.40
N PRO A 18 -7.61 4.46 -5.16
CA PRO A 18 -6.85 5.58 -4.63
C PRO A 18 -5.36 5.23 -4.51
N LEU A 19 -4.53 6.27 -4.52
CA LEU A 19 -3.12 6.14 -4.14
C LEU A 19 -3.05 5.96 -2.63
N VAL A 20 -2.24 4.99 -2.21
CA VAL A 20 -2.09 4.60 -0.81
C VAL A 20 -0.61 4.47 -0.48
N THR A 21 -0.25 4.62 0.78
CA THR A 21 1.15 4.52 1.21
C THR A 21 1.38 3.16 1.84
N ALA A 22 2.43 2.45 1.41
CA ALA A 22 2.84 1.20 2.05
C ALA A 22 3.49 1.52 3.41
N ALA A 23 2.80 1.22 4.50
CA ALA A 23 3.31 1.48 5.85
C ALA A 23 4.35 0.43 6.27
N TRP A 24 4.13 -0.83 5.91
CA TRP A 24 5.09 -1.91 6.10
C TRP A 24 4.95 -2.98 5.03
N VAL A 25 6.02 -3.74 4.86
CA VAL A 25 6.08 -4.88 3.94
C VAL A 25 6.68 -6.06 4.69
N GLN A 26 6.00 -7.19 4.69
CA GLN A 26 6.46 -8.42 5.30
C GLN A 26 6.33 -9.60 4.34
N ASP A 27 7.16 -10.61 4.52
CA ASP A 27 6.97 -11.90 3.85
C ASP A 27 6.21 -12.83 4.78
N GLU A 28 5.09 -13.37 4.31
CA GLU A 28 4.30 -14.35 5.03
C GLU A 28 4.08 -15.57 4.14
N LEU A 29 4.64 -16.72 4.56
CA LEU A 29 4.54 -17.99 3.83
C LEU A 29 5.01 -17.92 2.36
N GLY A 30 6.02 -17.09 2.07
CA GLY A 30 6.54 -16.87 0.72
C GLY A 30 5.69 -15.91 -0.14
N VAL A 31 4.70 -15.27 0.47
CA VAL A 31 3.91 -14.20 -0.15
C VAL A 31 4.30 -12.88 0.50
N ARG A 32 4.85 -11.98 -0.31
CA ARG A 32 5.20 -10.63 0.15
C ARG A 32 3.95 -9.76 0.22
N LEU A 33 3.55 -9.43 1.44
CA LEU A 33 2.38 -8.62 1.78
C LEU A 33 2.82 -7.20 2.14
N ALA A 34 2.07 -6.21 1.68
CA ALA A 34 2.25 -4.82 2.05
C ALA A 34 0.97 -4.30 2.72
N TYR A 35 1.12 -3.70 3.89
CA TYR A 35 0.03 -2.98 4.52
C TYR A 35 0.00 -1.56 3.99
N CYS A 36 -1.13 -1.21 3.40
CA CYS A 36 -1.34 0.05 2.73
C CYS A 36 -2.28 0.89 3.58
N GLU A 37 -1.88 2.13 3.86
CA GLU A 37 -2.64 3.09 4.64
C GLU A 37 -3.04 4.28 3.77
N TRP A 38 -4.24 4.80 4.02
CA TRP A 38 -4.78 5.97 3.38
C TRP A 38 -5.57 6.83 4.37
N PHE A 39 -5.60 8.13 4.09
CA PHE A 39 -6.30 9.09 4.93
C PHE A 39 -7.67 9.39 4.34
N ILE A 40 -8.72 9.18 5.13
CA ILE A 40 -10.09 9.57 4.77
C ILE A 40 -10.35 10.96 5.34
N GLN A 41 -10.23 11.99 4.48
CA GLN A 41 -10.47 13.39 4.86
C GLN A 41 -11.96 13.70 5.10
N ASP A 42 -12.87 12.86 4.59
CA ASP A 42 -14.32 13.07 4.59
C ASP A 42 -14.98 12.98 5.99
N LYS A 43 -14.31 12.36 6.97
CA LYS A 43 -14.83 12.24 8.35
C LYS A 43 -13.82 12.81 9.35
N ALA A 44 -14.25 13.79 10.13
CA ALA A 44 -13.54 14.21 11.32
C ALA A 44 -13.86 13.26 12.50
N PRO A 45 -12.87 12.82 13.29
CA PRO A 45 -11.43 13.07 13.14
C PRO A 45 -10.83 12.27 11.98
N TRP A 46 -9.79 12.82 11.33
CA TRP A 46 -9.09 12.18 10.21
C TRP A 46 -8.78 10.73 10.56
N LYS A 47 -9.47 9.80 9.90
CA LYS A 47 -9.30 8.39 10.17
C LYS A 47 -8.26 7.84 9.21
N GLN A 48 -7.18 7.33 9.78
CA GLN A 48 -6.24 6.47 9.09
C GLN A 48 -6.91 5.11 8.95
N GLU A 49 -7.16 4.71 7.70
CA GLU A 49 -7.60 3.34 7.39
C GLU A 49 -6.50 2.65 6.60
N GLY A 50 -6.45 1.33 6.71
CA GLY A 50 -5.48 0.55 5.98
C GLY A 50 -5.89 -0.90 5.83
N SER A 51 -5.39 -1.51 4.77
CA SER A 51 -5.59 -2.92 4.45
C SER A 51 -4.30 -3.54 3.93
N THR A 52 -4.16 -4.84 4.18
CA THR A 52 -3.04 -5.64 3.67
C THR A 52 -3.35 -6.15 2.28
N PHE A 53 -2.41 -5.96 1.35
CA PHE A 53 -2.50 -6.47 -0.01
C PHE A 53 -1.23 -7.22 -0.40
N PRO A 54 -1.33 -8.26 -1.25
CA PRO A 54 -0.16 -8.83 -1.88
C PRO A 54 0.56 -7.77 -2.72
N THR A 55 1.88 -7.68 -2.58
CA THR A 55 2.71 -6.80 -3.42
C THR A 55 2.56 -7.09 -4.91
N THR A 56 2.23 -8.33 -5.27
CA THR A 56 1.90 -8.74 -6.65
C THR A 56 0.63 -8.09 -7.19
N SER A 57 -0.28 -7.65 -6.32
CA SER A 57 -1.52 -6.93 -6.66
C SER A 57 -1.35 -5.41 -6.67
N LEU A 58 -0.18 -4.92 -6.23
CA LEU A 58 0.13 -3.50 -6.14
C LEU A 58 1.03 -3.06 -7.30
N LYS A 59 0.86 -1.81 -7.70
CA LYS A 59 1.71 -1.10 -8.64
C LYS A 59 2.42 0.01 -7.87
N LEU A 60 3.73 0.03 -7.94
CA LEU A 60 4.53 1.12 -7.40
C LEU A 60 4.37 2.36 -8.29
N ILE A 61 4.07 3.49 -7.66
CA ILE A 61 3.88 4.78 -8.32
C ILE A 61 5.05 5.70 -7.98
N GLU A 62 5.44 5.75 -6.70
CA GLU A 62 6.61 6.50 -6.24
C GLU A 62 7.44 5.67 -5.25
N PRO A 63 8.77 5.57 -5.45
CA PRO A 63 9.66 4.76 -4.63
C PRO A 63 9.94 5.35 -3.24
#